data_AF-A0A6A9QEJ0-F1
#
_entry.id   AF-A0A6A9QEJ0-F1
#
_cell.length_a   1.000
_cell.length_b   1.000
_cell.length_c   1.000
_cell.angle_alpha   90.00
_cell.angle_beta   90.00
_cell.angle_gamma   90.00
#
_symmetry.space_group_name_H-M   'P 1'
#
loop_
_entity.id
_entity.type
_entity.pdbx_description
1 polymer ?
#
loop_
_entity_poly.entity_id
_entity_poly.type
_entity_poly.pdbx_seq_one_letter_code
_entity_poly.pdbx_strand_id
1 'polypeptide(L)'
;MTVANITPELIRINQIITHEDIDIVNLDKVISCIKKTKEINPIIVDEETFMVIDGHHRFYAMKLLGFSKIPAYLINYRKDYVKVNKWFRKIVFGKGNNVDRILSLVIPDSEGKVCINFFSKRFCSNSEYTLYWKLNIIEKYLLSIGINVIKNPKEGIEPPSLDKEYVLSIAKKGLRFPPKTTRHSYEFIIPSYRISLNEFV
;
A
#
# COMPACT_ATOMS: atom_id res chain seq x y z
N MET A 1 -6.22 -16.44 -16.78
CA MET A 1 -6.97 -15.25 -16.35
C MET A 1 -7.55 -14.58 -17.58
N THR A 2 -8.81 -14.17 -17.54
CA THR A 2 -9.47 -13.41 -18.61
C THR A 2 -9.37 -11.91 -18.32
N VAL A 3 -9.45 -11.07 -19.35
CA VAL A 3 -9.55 -9.62 -19.18
C VAL A 3 -10.94 -9.30 -18.67
N ALA A 4 -11.03 -8.49 -17.61
CA ALA A 4 -12.31 -8.05 -17.08
C ALA A 4 -13.01 -7.12 -18.08
N ASN A 5 -14.30 -7.36 -18.29
CA ASN A 5 -15.15 -6.49 -19.09
C ASN A 5 -15.63 -5.30 -18.23
N ILE A 6 -14.71 -4.40 -17.90
CA ILE A 6 -14.94 -3.22 -17.07
C ILE A 6 -14.45 -1.97 -17.80
N THR A 7 -15.18 -0.87 -17.66
CA THR A 7 -14.80 0.43 -18.20
C THR A 7 -14.57 1.41 -17.06
N PRO A 8 -13.65 2.37 -17.21
CA PRO A 8 -13.36 3.33 -16.17
C PRO A 8 -14.44 4.41 -16.12
N GLU A 9 -14.84 4.77 -14.91
CA GLU A 9 -15.80 5.84 -14.64
C GLU A 9 -15.10 7.05 -14.02
N LEU A 10 -15.67 8.24 -14.19
CA LEU A 10 -15.17 9.45 -13.57
C LEU A 10 -15.73 9.65 -12.16
N ILE A 11 -14.91 9.40 -11.16
CA ILE A 11 -15.31 9.52 -9.75
C ILE A 11 -14.83 10.85 -9.18
N ARG A 12 -15.68 11.52 -8.39
CA ARG A 12 -15.29 12.77 -7.72
C ARG A 12 -14.23 12.49 -6.67
N ILE A 13 -13.15 13.27 -6.67
CA ILE A 13 -12.02 13.08 -5.75
C ILE A 13 -12.45 13.16 -4.28
N ASN A 14 -13.48 13.95 -3.96
CA ASN A 14 -13.98 14.11 -2.60
C ASN A 14 -14.78 12.91 -2.06
N GLN A 15 -15.19 11.97 -2.91
CA GLN A 15 -15.87 10.74 -2.48
C GLN A 15 -14.89 9.63 -2.12
N ILE A 16 -13.65 9.71 -2.62
CA ILE A 16 -12.66 8.64 -2.52
C ILE A 16 -11.99 8.64 -1.15
N ILE A 17 -11.91 7.46 -0.52
CA ILE A 17 -11.19 7.22 0.72
C ILE A 17 -9.95 6.34 0.49
N THR A 18 -8.99 6.38 1.40
CA THR A 18 -7.73 5.64 1.27
C THR A 18 -7.43 4.89 2.56
N HIS A 19 -6.91 3.66 2.45
CA HIS A 19 -6.46 2.87 3.59
C HIS A 19 -4.95 2.85 3.77
N GLU A 20 -4.16 3.40 2.83
CA GLU A 20 -2.69 3.47 2.93
C GLU A 20 -2.16 4.88 2.71
N ASP A 21 -1.06 5.17 3.40
CA ASP A 21 -0.18 6.29 3.07
C ASP A 21 0.65 6.01 1.83
N ILE A 22 1.21 7.08 1.29
CA ILE A 22 2.06 7.06 0.09
C ILE A 22 3.53 7.28 0.41
N ASP A 23 4.37 6.75 -0.46
CA ASP A 23 5.77 7.17 -0.58
C ASP A 23 5.88 8.47 -1.38
N ILE A 24 6.45 9.51 -0.76
CA ILE A 24 6.53 10.87 -1.32
C ILE A 24 7.40 10.91 -2.58
N VAL A 25 8.52 10.16 -2.61
CA VAL A 25 9.42 10.12 -3.77
C VAL A 25 8.69 9.55 -4.99
N ASN A 26 7.86 8.51 -4.80
CA ASN A 26 7.04 7.97 -5.88
C ASN A 26 5.89 8.92 -6.27
N LEU A 27 5.31 9.65 -5.31
CA LEU A 27 4.30 10.66 -5.62
C LEU A 27 4.86 11.73 -6.58
N ASP A 28 6.05 12.26 -6.31
CA ASP A 28 6.69 13.29 -7.13
C ASP A 28 6.95 12.82 -8.55
N LYS A 29 7.37 11.54 -8.70
CA LYS A 29 7.53 10.89 -10.02
C LYS A 29 6.20 10.82 -10.76
N VAL A 30 5.12 10.45 -10.08
CA VAL A 30 3.78 10.34 -10.67
C VAL A 30 3.27 11.73 -11.09
N ILE A 31 3.40 12.75 -10.24
CA ILE A 31 3.05 14.14 -10.57
C ILE A 31 3.82 14.61 -11.81
N SER A 32 5.13 14.38 -11.85
CA SER A 32 5.98 14.77 -12.99
C SER A 32 5.55 14.07 -14.28
N CYS A 33 5.23 12.78 -14.20
CA CYS A 33 4.73 12.01 -15.34
C CYS A 33 3.41 12.60 -15.87
N ILE A 34 2.43 12.80 -14.99
CA ILE A 34 1.12 13.38 -15.34
C ILE A 34 1.27 14.76 -15.98
N LYS A 35 2.12 15.63 -15.42
CA LYS A 35 2.36 16.97 -15.98
C LYS A 35 2.90 16.91 -17.42
N LYS A 36 3.79 15.95 -17.70
CA LYS A 36 4.44 15.76 -18.99
C LYS A 36 3.52 15.11 -20.02
N THR A 37 2.83 14.04 -19.66
CA THR A 37 2.05 13.23 -20.60
C THR A 37 0.62 13.68 -20.73
N LYS A 38 0.08 14.40 -19.74
CA LYS A 38 -1.35 14.73 -19.62
C LYS A 38 -2.24 13.49 -19.68
N GLU A 39 -1.75 12.38 -19.14
CA GLU A 39 -2.40 11.08 -19.18
C GLU A 39 -2.31 10.39 -17.83
N ILE A 40 -3.28 9.52 -17.53
CA ILE A 40 -3.26 8.69 -16.32
C ILE A 40 -3.80 7.29 -16.60
N ASN A 41 -3.22 6.29 -15.95
CA ASN A 41 -3.86 4.98 -15.83
C ASN A 41 -4.97 5.06 -14.77
N PRO A 42 -6.20 4.61 -15.02
CA PRO A 42 -7.28 4.62 -14.04
C PRO A 42 -6.89 3.97 -12.71
N ILE A 43 -7.33 4.55 -11.61
CA ILE A 43 -7.19 3.91 -10.30
C ILE A 43 -8.19 2.75 -10.18
N ILE A 44 -8.02 1.89 -9.19
CA ILE A 44 -9.00 0.85 -8.88
C ILE A 44 -9.60 1.19 -7.53
N VAL A 45 -10.92 1.26 -7.45
CA VAL A 45 -11.64 1.56 -6.22
C VAL A 45 -12.73 0.54 -5.96
N ASP A 46 -13.06 0.38 -4.68
CA ASP A 46 -14.25 -0.35 -4.27
C ASP A 46 -15.51 0.37 -4.74
N GLU A 47 -16.42 -0.34 -5.39
CA GLU A 47 -17.65 0.21 -5.99
C GLU A 47 -18.63 0.77 -4.94
N GLU A 48 -18.61 0.25 -3.72
CA GLU A 48 -19.54 0.64 -2.65
C GLU A 48 -18.99 1.79 -1.81
N THR A 49 -17.71 1.73 -1.43
CA THR A 49 -17.10 2.68 -0.48
C THR A 49 -16.19 3.71 -1.12
N PHE A 50 -15.87 3.57 -2.42
CA PHE A 50 -14.84 4.35 -3.11
C PHE A 50 -13.47 4.31 -2.43
N MET A 51 -13.18 3.25 -1.66
CA MET A 51 -11.85 3.03 -1.11
C MET A 51 -10.88 2.68 -2.25
N VAL A 52 -9.74 3.39 -2.32
CA VAL A 52 -8.67 3.05 -3.27
C VAL A 52 -8.12 1.66 -2.96
N ILE A 53 -8.28 0.73 -3.89
CA ILE A 53 -7.68 -0.61 -3.84
C ILE A 53 -6.28 -0.55 -4.44
N ASP A 54 -6.13 0.10 -5.60
CA ASP A 54 -4.84 0.34 -6.25
C ASP A 54 -4.78 1.76 -6.82
N GLY A 55 -3.62 2.41 -6.67
CA GLY A 55 -3.34 3.70 -7.28
C GLY A 55 -3.34 4.87 -6.31
N HIS A 56 -3.00 4.67 -5.03
CA HIS A 56 -2.94 5.74 -4.02
C HIS A 56 -2.09 6.93 -4.47
N HIS A 57 -0.90 6.71 -5.04
CA HIS A 57 -0.06 7.80 -5.57
C HIS A 57 -0.74 8.57 -6.71
N ARG A 58 -1.47 7.88 -7.58
CA ARG A 58 -2.20 8.47 -8.71
C ARG A 58 -3.36 9.32 -8.20
N PHE A 59 -4.11 8.82 -7.22
CA PHE A 59 -5.16 9.57 -6.53
C PHE A 59 -4.62 10.85 -5.90
N TYR A 60 -3.55 10.76 -5.09
CA TYR A 60 -2.97 11.93 -4.44
C TYR A 60 -2.36 12.92 -5.44
N ALA A 61 -1.73 12.44 -6.51
CA ALA A 61 -1.19 13.31 -7.56
C ALA A 61 -2.30 14.12 -8.24
N MET A 62 -3.40 13.48 -8.63
CA MET A 62 -4.56 14.16 -9.22
C MET A 62 -5.18 15.18 -8.26
N LYS A 63 -5.31 14.81 -6.98
CA LYS A 63 -5.82 15.71 -5.93
C LYS A 63 -4.93 16.94 -5.75
N LEU A 64 -3.61 16.77 -5.69
CA LEU A 64 -2.65 17.87 -5.53
C LEU A 64 -2.56 18.76 -6.78
N LEU A 65 -2.82 18.20 -7.97
CA LEU A 65 -2.88 18.94 -9.22
C LEU A 65 -4.21 19.69 -9.42
N GLY A 66 -5.15 19.58 -8.48
CA GLY A 66 -6.40 20.35 -8.49
C GLY A 66 -7.53 19.75 -9.32
N PHE A 67 -7.43 18.49 -9.74
CA PHE A 67 -8.53 17.83 -10.46
C PHE A 67 -9.73 17.59 -9.54
N SER A 68 -10.95 17.69 -10.08
CA SER A 68 -12.19 17.43 -9.33
C SER A 68 -12.66 15.97 -9.46
N LYS A 69 -12.26 15.29 -10.54
CA LYS A 69 -12.59 13.90 -10.84
C LYS A 69 -11.34 13.12 -11.26
N ILE A 70 -11.40 11.79 -11.13
CA ILE A 70 -10.34 10.87 -11.55
C ILE A 70 -10.99 9.64 -12.20
N PRO A 71 -10.43 9.12 -13.31
CA PRO A 71 -10.90 7.86 -13.89
C PRO A 71 -10.57 6.69 -12.94
N ALA A 72 -11.57 5.85 -12.68
CA ALA A 72 -11.45 4.70 -11.80
C ALA A 72 -12.20 3.48 -12.35
N TYR A 73 -11.60 2.30 -12.22
CA TYR A 73 -12.33 1.04 -12.32
C TYR A 73 -13.05 0.78 -11.00
N LEU A 74 -14.36 0.58 -11.07
CA LEU A 74 -15.17 0.13 -9.95
C LEU A 74 -15.16 -1.40 -9.91
N ILE A 75 -14.78 -1.97 -8.77
CA ILE A 75 -14.88 -3.41 -8.52
C ILE A 75 -15.47 -3.65 -7.14
N ASN A 76 -16.07 -4.82 -6.94
CA ASN A 76 -16.55 -5.21 -5.63
C ASN A 76 -15.40 -5.76 -4.78
N TYR A 77 -14.90 -4.98 -3.83
CA TYR A 77 -13.74 -5.35 -3.02
C TYR A 77 -13.99 -6.63 -2.21
N ARG A 78 -15.22 -6.86 -1.77
CA ARG A 78 -15.60 -7.99 -0.91
C ARG A 78 -15.61 -9.33 -1.62
N LYS A 79 -15.82 -9.34 -2.94
CA LYS A 79 -15.87 -10.59 -3.72
C LYS A 79 -14.56 -11.37 -3.66
N ASP A 80 -14.69 -12.69 -3.70
CA ASP A 80 -13.56 -13.60 -3.52
C ASP A 80 -12.48 -13.46 -4.60
N TYR A 81 -12.82 -12.96 -5.78
CA TYR A 81 -11.85 -12.71 -6.84
C TYR A 81 -10.81 -11.64 -6.48
N VAL A 82 -11.06 -10.80 -5.47
CA VAL A 82 -10.06 -9.88 -4.91
C VAL A 82 -9.44 -10.56 -3.69
N LYS A 83 -8.11 -10.69 -3.65
CA LYS A 83 -7.40 -11.18 -2.47
C LYS A 83 -6.55 -10.06 -1.89
N VAL A 84 -6.49 -9.99 -0.55
CA VAL A 84 -5.60 -9.09 0.18
C VAL A 84 -4.40 -9.89 0.64
N ASN A 85 -3.26 -9.66 0.01
CA ASN A 85 -2.00 -10.27 0.41
C ASN A 85 -1.15 -9.27 1.19
N LYS A 86 0.03 -9.73 1.59
CA LYS A 86 1.03 -8.99 2.35
C LYS A 86 2.31 -8.83 1.55
N TRP A 87 3.07 -7.79 1.92
CA TRP A 87 4.44 -7.59 1.43
C TRP A 87 5.41 -8.27 2.40
N PHE A 88 6.13 -9.32 2.00
CA PHE A 88 7.19 -9.86 2.86
C PHE A 88 8.33 -8.84 3.01
N ARG A 89 9.14 -8.96 4.07
CA ARG A 89 10.32 -8.09 4.29
C ARG A 89 11.58 -8.94 4.40
N LYS A 90 12.60 -8.65 3.59
CA LYS A 90 13.95 -9.24 3.73
C LYS A 90 14.93 -8.13 4.03
N ILE A 91 15.60 -8.24 5.17
CA ILE A 91 16.60 -7.27 5.62
C ILE A 91 17.95 -7.74 5.12
N VAL A 92 18.66 -6.83 4.47
CA VAL A 92 19.95 -7.12 3.86
C VAL A 92 21.05 -6.49 4.70
N PHE A 93 21.78 -7.34 5.42
CA PHE A 93 22.94 -6.93 6.20
C PHE A 93 24.23 -7.06 5.36
N GLY A 94 25.14 -6.12 5.55
CA GLY A 94 26.48 -6.18 4.95
C GLY A 94 27.38 -7.21 5.66
N LYS A 95 28.47 -7.61 4.99
CA LYS A 95 29.49 -8.47 5.59
C LYS A 95 30.09 -7.78 6.84
N GLY A 96 30.18 -8.52 7.94
CA GLY A 96 30.73 -8.02 9.22
C GLY A 96 29.70 -7.36 10.15
N ASN A 97 28.45 -7.18 9.72
CA ASN A 97 27.40 -6.68 10.61
C ASN A 97 27.11 -7.71 11.72
N ASN A 98 27.16 -7.28 12.97
CA ASN A 98 26.65 -8.05 14.09
C ASN A 98 25.11 -7.93 14.11
N VAL A 99 24.45 -8.86 13.42
CA VAL A 99 22.99 -8.86 13.23
C VAL A 99 22.28 -8.84 14.58
N ASP A 100 22.63 -9.72 15.50
CA ASP A 100 21.96 -9.80 16.81
C ASP A 100 22.07 -8.51 17.62
N ARG A 101 23.23 -7.83 17.59
CA ARG A 101 23.40 -6.52 18.22
C ARG A 101 22.54 -5.44 17.56
N ILE A 102 22.42 -5.43 16.24
CA ILE A 102 21.57 -4.47 15.54
C ILE A 102 20.10 -4.75 15.89
N LEU A 103 19.69 -6.00 15.83
CA LEU A 103 18.33 -6.40 16.16
C LEU A 103 17.98 -6.06 17.62
N SER A 104 18.90 -6.22 18.57
CA SER A 104 18.64 -5.88 19.97
C SER A 104 18.47 -4.39 20.22
N LEU A 105 19.14 -3.53 19.43
CA LEU A 105 19.01 -2.08 19.51
C LEU A 105 17.75 -1.56 18.82
N VAL A 106 17.37 -2.17 17.69
CA VAL A 106 16.30 -1.66 16.82
C VAL A 106 14.94 -2.25 17.17
N ILE A 107 14.92 -3.48 17.68
CA ILE A 107 13.70 -4.23 17.93
C ILE A 107 13.49 -4.30 19.43
N PRO A 108 12.64 -3.41 19.97
CA PRO A 108 12.30 -3.46 21.38
C PRO A 108 11.52 -4.74 21.65
N ASP A 109 11.80 -5.33 22.81
CA ASP A 109 10.95 -6.36 23.34
C ASP A 109 9.57 -5.74 23.59
N SER A 110 8.54 -6.38 23.08
CA SER A 110 7.20 -5.82 23.06
C SER A 110 6.16 -6.89 23.29
N GLU A 111 5.16 -6.56 24.09
CA GLU A 111 4.00 -7.39 24.35
C GLU A 111 2.82 -6.98 23.46
N GLY A 112 1.86 -7.88 23.30
CA GLY A 112 0.64 -7.60 22.53
C GLY A 112 -0.04 -8.87 22.02
N LYS A 113 -1.25 -8.66 21.47
CA LYS A 113 -2.09 -9.73 20.93
C LYS A 113 -1.63 -10.22 19.56
N VAL A 114 -1.04 -9.34 18.76
CA VAL A 114 -0.56 -9.63 17.40
C VAL A 114 0.95 -9.56 17.40
N CYS A 115 1.61 -10.63 16.94
CA CYS A 115 3.05 -10.75 16.95
C CYS A 115 3.58 -11.26 15.61
N ILE A 116 4.79 -10.82 15.27
CA ILE A 116 5.58 -11.37 14.18
C ILE A 116 6.94 -11.80 14.71
N ASN A 117 7.53 -12.79 14.05
CA ASN A 117 8.89 -13.21 14.33
C ASN A 117 9.85 -12.39 13.47
N PHE A 118 10.88 -11.89 14.12
CA PHE A 118 11.92 -11.08 13.52
C PHE A 118 13.27 -11.71 13.88
N PHE A 119 13.72 -12.65 13.04
CA PHE A 119 14.82 -13.57 13.36
C PHE A 119 14.56 -14.29 14.69
N SER A 120 15.45 -14.16 15.67
CA SER A 120 15.33 -14.76 17.01
C SER A 120 14.43 -13.95 17.96
N LYS A 121 13.98 -12.75 17.57
CA LYS A 121 13.15 -11.88 18.41
C LYS A 121 11.68 -11.97 18.04
N ARG A 122 10.83 -11.82 19.05
CA ARG A 122 9.38 -11.67 18.88
C ARG A 122 9.01 -10.20 19.00
N PHE A 123 8.22 -9.70 18.06
CA PHE A 123 7.81 -8.31 17.98
C PHE A 123 6.29 -8.20 17.94
N CYS A 124 5.70 -7.53 18.93
CA CYS A 124 4.26 -7.56 19.16
C CYS A 124 3.63 -6.16 19.27
N SER A 125 2.31 -6.14 19.06
CA SER A 125 1.47 -4.97 19.30
C SER A 125 0.03 -5.37 19.61
N ASN A 126 -0.77 -4.41 20.05
CA ASN A 126 -2.16 -4.64 20.46
C ASN A 126 -3.13 -4.84 19.28
N SER A 127 -2.72 -4.48 18.06
CA SER A 127 -3.48 -4.67 16.82
C SER A 127 -2.56 -4.80 15.62
N GLU A 128 -3.08 -5.34 14.52
CA GLU A 128 -2.39 -5.41 13.23
C GLU A 128 -2.04 -4.00 12.74
N TYR A 129 -2.97 -3.04 12.88
CA TYR A 129 -2.73 -1.63 12.53
C TYR A 129 -1.51 -1.03 13.21
N THR A 130 -1.42 -1.17 14.54
CA THR A 130 -0.29 -0.64 15.30
C THR A 130 0.99 -1.41 15.00
N LEU A 131 0.91 -2.73 14.79
CA LEU A 131 2.07 -3.54 14.43
C LEU A 131 2.66 -3.13 13.07
N TYR A 132 1.82 -2.88 12.06
CA TYR A 132 2.27 -2.38 10.75
C TYR A 132 3.00 -1.05 10.87
N TRP A 133 2.48 -0.12 11.68
CA TRP A 133 3.16 1.15 11.94
C TRP A 133 4.50 1.00 12.64
N LYS A 134 4.58 0.17 13.68
CA LYS A 134 5.86 -0.11 14.33
C LYS A 134 6.86 -0.77 13.37
N LEU A 135 6.40 -1.68 12.51
CA LEU A 135 7.23 -2.30 11.47
C LEU A 135 7.77 -1.24 10.49
N ASN A 136 6.93 -0.31 10.04
CA ASN A 136 7.34 0.79 9.16
C ASN A 136 8.37 1.72 9.84
N ILE A 137 8.25 1.98 11.15
CA ILE A 137 9.26 2.74 11.90
C ILE A 137 10.60 2.02 11.91
N ILE A 138 10.60 0.71 12.19
CA ILE A 138 11.82 -0.12 12.14
C ILE A 138 12.45 -0.07 10.75
N GLU A 139 11.67 -0.23 9.69
CA GLU A 139 12.18 -0.19 8.31
C GLU A 139 12.83 1.16 7.98
N LYS A 140 12.21 2.28 8.37
CA LYS A 140 12.78 3.62 8.20
C LYS A 140 14.07 3.81 8.99
N TYR A 141 14.12 3.30 10.22
CA TYR A 141 15.34 3.36 11.03
C TYR A 141 16.47 2.55 10.40
N LEU A 142 16.20 1.30 9.98
CA LEU A 142 17.17 0.45 9.28
C LEU A 142 17.74 1.15 8.04
N LEU A 143 16.86 1.74 7.21
CA LEU A 143 17.28 2.53 6.05
C LEU A 143 18.18 3.71 6.43
N SER A 144 17.87 4.42 7.53
CA SER A 144 18.67 5.57 7.98
C SER A 144 20.10 5.22 8.40
N ILE A 145 20.34 3.97 8.82
CA ILE A 145 21.68 3.47 9.15
C ILE A 145 22.29 2.64 8.01
N GLY A 146 21.76 2.76 6.79
CA GLY A 146 22.28 2.12 5.58
C GLY A 146 21.91 0.65 5.42
N ILE A 147 20.95 0.13 6.20
CA ILE A 147 20.47 -1.25 6.10
C ILE A 147 19.21 -1.29 5.22
N ASN A 148 19.30 -2.01 4.11
CA ASN A 148 18.21 -2.08 3.13
C ASN A 148 17.15 -3.11 3.52
N VAL A 149 15.88 -2.77 3.26
CA VAL A 149 14.74 -3.68 3.40
C VAL A 149 14.11 -3.94 2.03
N ILE A 150 14.24 -5.16 1.54
CA ILE A 150 13.61 -5.62 0.31
C ILE A 150 12.15 -5.98 0.60
N LYS A 151 11.24 -5.46 -0.21
CA LYS A 151 9.80 -5.75 -0.14
C LYS A 151 9.41 -6.87 -1.11
N ASN A 152 8.54 -7.76 -0.63
CA ASN A 152 8.08 -8.96 -1.33
C ASN A 152 9.20 -9.93 -1.82
N PRO A 153 10.18 -10.27 -0.97
CA PRO A 153 11.07 -11.41 -1.21
C PRO A 153 10.31 -12.75 -1.16
N LYS A 154 10.95 -13.84 -1.61
CA LYS A 154 10.44 -15.21 -1.46
C LYS A 154 10.41 -15.70 0.00
N GLU A 155 11.22 -15.10 0.86
CA GLU A 155 11.44 -15.48 2.25
C GLU A 155 11.68 -14.22 3.10
N GLY A 156 11.47 -14.31 4.41
CA GLY A 156 11.80 -13.25 5.35
C GLY A 156 10.71 -13.04 6.39
N ILE A 157 10.65 -11.82 6.91
CA ILE A 157 9.66 -11.43 7.91
C ILE A 157 8.30 -11.35 7.23
N GLU A 158 7.38 -12.14 7.77
CA GLU A 158 5.99 -12.20 7.34
C GLU A 158 5.14 -11.29 8.26
N PRO A 159 4.53 -10.21 7.72
CA PRO A 159 3.56 -9.40 8.46
C PRO A 159 2.27 -10.18 8.74
N PRO A 160 1.43 -9.73 9.71
CA PRO A 160 0.12 -10.32 9.91
C PRO A 160 -0.74 -10.18 8.65
N SER A 161 -1.60 -11.16 8.41
CA SER A 161 -2.62 -11.04 7.36
C SER A 161 -3.69 -10.03 7.78
N LEU A 162 -4.26 -9.31 6.82
CA LEU A 162 -5.35 -8.36 7.05
C LEU A 162 -6.63 -8.85 6.40
N ASP A 163 -7.71 -8.85 7.17
CA ASP A 163 -9.05 -9.07 6.64
C ASP A 163 -9.55 -7.84 5.86
N LYS A 164 -10.38 -8.08 4.84
CA LYS A 164 -10.94 -7.01 3.99
C LYS A 164 -11.82 -6.05 4.78
N GLU A 165 -12.67 -6.53 5.69
CA GLU A 165 -13.51 -5.65 6.50
C GLU A 165 -12.67 -4.82 7.45
N TYR A 166 -11.55 -5.38 7.95
CA TYR A 166 -10.63 -4.59 8.75
C TYR A 166 -9.98 -3.46 7.94
N VAL A 167 -9.53 -3.73 6.71
CA VAL A 167 -8.99 -2.71 5.79
C VAL A 167 -10.03 -1.61 5.49
N LEU A 168 -11.26 -2.00 5.16
CA LEU A 168 -12.37 -1.05 4.95
C LEU A 168 -12.64 -0.23 6.21
N SER A 169 -12.61 -0.84 7.39
CA SER A 169 -12.85 -0.14 8.66
C SER A 169 -11.78 0.93 8.94
N ILE A 170 -10.52 0.69 8.57
CA ILE A 170 -9.43 1.66 8.70
C ILE A 170 -9.68 2.85 7.78
N ALA A 171 -10.00 2.60 6.50
CA ALA A 171 -10.31 3.67 5.55
C ALA A 171 -11.52 4.51 5.99
N LYS A 172 -12.61 3.86 6.43
CA LYS A 172 -13.84 4.54 6.89
C LYS A 172 -13.61 5.40 8.13
N LYS A 173 -12.66 5.04 9.00
CA LYS A 173 -12.23 5.85 10.14
C LYS A 173 -11.33 7.04 9.75
N GLY A 174 -10.99 7.19 8.46
CA GLY A 174 -10.03 8.18 7.99
C GLY A 174 -8.58 7.86 8.37
N LEU A 175 -8.32 6.65 8.88
CA LEU A 175 -7.00 6.18 9.25
C LEU A 175 -6.32 5.52 8.05
N ARG A 176 -4.99 5.45 8.10
CA ARG A 176 -4.18 4.80 7.06
C ARG A 176 -3.12 3.91 7.67
N PHE A 177 -2.89 2.78 7.01
CA PHE A 177 -1.72 1.94 7.19
C PHE A 177 -0.50 2.60 6.54
N PRO A 178 0.73 2.23 6.94
CA PRO A 178 1.93 2.68 6.25
C PRO A 178 1.98 2.18 4.80
N PRO A 179 2.81 2.80 3.93
CA PRO A 179 2.91 2.41 2.52
C PRO A 179 3.26 0.93 2.33
N LYS A 180 2.65 0.28 1.33
CA LYS A 180 2.88 -1.12 0.99
C LYS A 180 2.52 -2.05 2.15
N THR A 181 1.32 -1.89 2.69
CA THR A 181 0.78 -2.75 3.75
C THR A 181 0.02 -3.93 3.15
N THR A 182 -0.92 -3.63 2.27
CA THR A 182 -1.76 -4.53 1.49
C THR A 182 -1.20 -4.71 0.08
N ARG A 183 -1.30 -5.93 -0.43
CA ARG A 183 -0.99 -6.26 -1.83
C ARG A 183 -2.20 -6.96 -2.42
N HIS A 184 -3.00 -6.22 -3.17
CA HIS A 184 -4.17 -6.78 -3.82
C HIS A 184 -3.77 -7.62 -5.04
N SER A 185 -4.45 -8.76 -5.20
CA SER A 185 -4.38 -9.56 -6.41
C SER A 185 -5.79 -9.89 -6.88
N TYR A 186 -5.94 -10.08 -8.18
CA TYR A 186 -7.21 -10.31 -8.84
C TYR A 186 -7.16 -11.63 -9.60
N GLU A 187 -8.28 -12.33 -9.70
CA GLU A 187 -8.42 -13.54 -10.53
C GLU A 187 -8.69 -13.21 -12.02
N PHE A 188 -8.59 -11.94 -12.39
CA PHE A 188 -8.74 -11.40 -13.74
C PHE A 188 -7.72 -10.30 -14.03
N ILE A 189 -7.60 -9.93 -15.30
CA ILE A 189 -6.72 -8.86 -15.76
C ILE A 189 -7.53 -7.55 -15.81
N ILE A 190 -7.07 -6.54 -15.07
CA ILE A 190 -7.58 -5.17 -15.16
C ILE A 190 -7.03 -4.55 -16.46
N PRO A 191 -7.88 -3.98 -17.34
CA PRO A 191 -7.39 -3.31 -18.54
C PRO A 191 -6.45 -2.16 -18.19
N SER A 192 -5.26 -2.14 -18.80
CA SER A 192 -4.23 -1.13 -18.54
C SER A 192 -4.02 -0.25 -19.77
N TYR A 193 -4.83 0.79 -19.91
CA TYR A 193 -4.61 1.85 -20.87
C TYR A 193 -4.64 3.22 -20.18
N ARG A 194 -3.93 4.17 -20.78
CA ARG A 194 -3.88 5.55 -20.31
C ARG A 194 -5.06 6.31 -20.88
N ILE A 195 -5.62 7.21 -20.07
CA ILE A 195 -6.66 8.14 -20.49
C ILE A 195 -6.12 9.54 -20.48
N SER A 196 -6.42 10.30 -21.54
CA SER A 196 -6.05 11.70 -21.66
C SER A 196 -6.83 12.54 -20.64
N LEU A 197 -6.12 13.38 -19.89
CA LEU A 197 -6.74 14.28 -18.92
C LEU A 197 -7.47 15.44 -19.58
N ASN A 198 -7.18 15.72 -20.86
CA ASN A 198 -7.90 16.74 -21.63
C ASN A 198 -9.36 16.33 -21.92
N GLU A 199 -9.69 15.04 -21.80
CA GLU A 199 -11.08 14.56 -21.93
C GLU A 199 -11.94 14.91 -20.70
N PHE A 200 -11.32 15.45 -19.64
CA PHE A 200 -11.93 15.67 -18.33
C PHE A 200 -11.87 17.11 -17.84
N VAL A 201 -11.32 18.02 -18.65
CA VAL A 201 -11.27 19.48 -18.42
C VAL A 201 -12.40 20.15 -19.19
#